data_AF-A0A2N6TKC8-F1
#
_entry.id   AF-A0A2N6TKC8-F1
#
_cell.length_a   1.000
_cell.length_b   1.000
_cell.length_c   1.000
_cell.angle_alpha   90.00
_cell.angle_beta   90.00
_cell.angle_gamma   90.00
#
_symmetry.space_group_name_H-M   'P 1'
#
loop_
_entity.id
_entity.type
_entity.pdbx_description
1 polymer ?
#
loop_
_entity_poly.entity_id
_entity_poly.type
_entity_poly.pdbx_seq_one_letter_code
_entity_poly.pdbx_strand_id
1 'polypeptide(L)' 'MSVVSIRFNDDEEEILKNYVKSKGLNLSQYIKNTIFEKIEEEYDLKSVQEYLKAKSEGTLNLIPFEEAIKEWDIE' A
#
# COMPACT_ATOMS: atom_id res chain seq x y z
N MET A 1 -18.80 2.58 15.43
CA MET A 1 -18.12 3.33 14.36
C MET A 1 -17.08 4.20 15.04
N SER A 2 -15.80 4.06 14.68
CA SER A 2 -14.73 4.85 15.28
C SER A 2 -14.55 6.15 14.50
N VAL A 3 -14.38 7.26 15.20
CA VAL A 3 -14.16 8.59 14.61
C VAL A 3 -12.76 9.05 14.96
N VAL A 4 -12.04 9.58 13.96
CA VAL A 4 -10.74 10.22 14.14
C VAL A 4 -10.93 11.71 13.85
N SER A 5 -10.53 12.55 14.80
CA SER A 5 -10.55 14.00 14.66
C SER A 5 -9.13 14.50 14.45
N ILE A 6 -8.90 15.24 13.36
CA ILE A 6 -7.61 15.86 13.03
C ILE A 6 -7.83 17.36 13.02
N ARG A 7 -6.98 18.11 13.72
CA ARG A 7 -7.02 19.57 13.76
C ARG A 7 -6.08 20.11 12.69
N PHE A 8 -6.59 21.02 11.88
CA PHE A 8 -5.84 21.82 10.91
C PHE A 8 -5.93 23.29 11.30
N ASN A 9 -4.95 24.09 10.90
CA ASN A 9 -5.16 25.54 10.78
C ASN A 9 -5.89 25.88 9.48
N ASP A 10 -6.30 27.13 9.34
CA ASP A 10 -7.13 27.57 8.20
C ASP A 10 -6.41 27.38 6.86
N ASP A 11 -5.11 27.66 6.79
CA ASP A 11 -4.29 27.55 5.57
C ASP A 11 -4.10 26.07 5.17
N GLU A 12 -3.78 25.20 6.12
CA GLU A 12 -3.66 23.75 5.92
C GLU A 12 -4.97 23.16 5.39
N GLU A 13 -6.10 23.55 5.99
CA GLU A 13 -7.41 23.05 5.60
C GLU A 13 -7.78 23.48 4.18
N GLU A 14 -7.51 24.74 3.81
CA GLU A 14 -7.77 25.24 2.46
C GLU A 14 -6.95 24.51 1.40
N ILE A 15 -5.63 24.37 1.63
CA ILE A 15 -4.72 23.66 0.73
C ILE A 15 -5.20 22.22 0.54
N LEU A 16 -5.49 21.52 1.64
CA LEU A 16 -5.86 20.11 1.61
C LEU A 16 -7.22 19.91 0.92
N LYS A 17 -8.21 20.76 1.19
CA LYS A 17 -9.51 20.71 0.53
C LYS A 17 -9.39 20.92 -0.97
N ASN A 18 -8.63 21.93 -1.41
CA ASN A 18 -8.44 22.24 -2.82
C ASN A 18 -7.73 21.09 -3.56
N TYR A 19 -6.70 20.52 -2.93
CA TYR A 19 -5.96 19.38 -3.48
C TYR A 19 -6.81 18.10 -3.58
N VAL A 20 -7.56 17.75 -2.53
CA VAL A 20 -8.39 16.54 -2.54
C VAL A 20 -9.56 16.69 -3.51
N LYS A 21 -10.13 17.90 -3.62
CA LYS A 21 -11.18 18.22 -4.60
C LYS A 21 -10.70 18.11 -6.04
N SER A 22 -9.45 18.50 -6.35
CA SER A 22 -8.88 18.37 -7.70
C SER A 22 -8.71 16.90 -8.13
N LYS A 23 -8.64 15.97 -7.16
CA LYS A 23 -8.64 14.51 -7.40
C LYS A 23 -10.03 13.88 -7.43
N GLY A 24 -11.10 14.66 -7.27
CA GLY A 24 -12.47 14.13 -7.22
C GLY A 24 -12.79 13.30 -5.98
N LEU A 25 -12.00 13.43 -4.91
CA LEU A 25 -12.18 12.72 -3.64
C LEU A 25 -12.72 13.67 -2.55
N ASN A 26 -13.17 13.12 -1.43
CA ASN A 26 -13.36 13.88 -0.19
C ASN A 26 -12.21 13.64 0.79
N LEU A 27 -12.08 14.55 1.77
CA LEU A 27 -10.95 14.54 2.71
C LEU A 27 -10.85 13.23 3.51
N SER A 28 -11.99 12.68 3.96
CA SER A 28 -12.00 11.42 4.71
C SER A 28 -11.57 10.23 3.86
N GLN A 29 -11.95 10.18 2.57
CA GLN A 29 -11.49 9.16 1.64
C GLN A 29 -9.99 9.27 1.41
N TYR A 30 -9.50 10.48 1.15
CA TYR A 30 -8.08 10.72 0.91
C TYR A 30 -7.22 10.30 2.10
N ILE A 31 -7.58 10.74 3.31
CA ILE A 31 -6.85 10.37 4.55
C ILE A 31 -6.84 8.85 4.75
N LYS A 32 -7.98 8.16 4.54
CA LYS A 32 -8.04 6.70 4.66
C LYS A 32 -7.10 6.03 3.67
N ASN A 33 -7.17 6.42 2.40
CA ASN A 33 -6.34 5.84 1.34
C ASN A 33 -4.85 6.04 1.67
N THR A 34 -4.44 7.26 2.01
CA THR A 34 -3.04 7.55 2.37
C THR A 34 -2.56 6.76 3.59
N ILE A 35 -3.41 6.50 4.59
CA ILE A 35 -3.04 5.66 5.73
C ILE A 35 -2.83 4.22 5.28
N PHE A 36 -3.74 3.66 4.49
CA PHE A 36 -3.62 2.28 4.00
C PHE A 36 -2.43 2.11 3.05
N GLU A 37 -2.21 3.04 2.13
CA GLU A 37 -1.06 3.06 1.22
C GLU A 37 0.26 2.96 2.00
N LYS A 38 0.42 3.73 3.09
CA LYS A 38 1.62 3.66 3.93
C LYS A 38 1.79 2.32 4.64
N ILE A 39 0.69 1.74 5.13
CA ILE A 39 0.73 0.43 5.78
C ILE A 39 1.10 -0.66 4.78
N GLU A 40 0.54 -0.60 3.57
CA GLU A 40 0.84 -1.50 2.46
C GLU A 40 2.30 -1.39 2.04
N GLU A 41 2.84 -0.17 1.87
CA GLU A 41 4.25 0.06 1.55
C GLU A 41 5.20 -0.58 2.58
N GLU A 42 4.91 -0.45 3.88
CA GLU A 42 5.70 -1.08 4.93
C GLU A 42 5.65 -2.62 4.87
N TYR A 43 4.47 -3.18 4.58
CA TYR A 43 4.28 -4.61 4.47
C TYR A 43 4.95 -5.20 3.21
N ASP A 44 4.81 -4.52 2.07
CA ASP A 44 5.42 -4.89 0.80
C ASP A 44 6.95 -4.86 0.91
N LEU A 45 7.51 -3.80 1.52
CA LEU A 45 8.94 -3.70 1.76
C LEU A 45 9.46 -4.86 2.61
N LYS A 46 8.74 -5.20 3.68
CA LYS A 46 9.08 -6.34 4.54
C LYS A 46 9.05 -7.65 3.77
N SER A 47 8.03 -7.86 2.95
CA SER A 47 7.88 -9.06 2.12
C SER A 47 9.06 -9.24 1.16
N VAL A 48 9.49 -8.16 0.51
CA VAL A 48 10.67 -8.17 -0.37
C VAL A 48 11.95 -8.47 0.41
N GLN A 49 12.13 -7.88 1.60
CA GLN A 49 13.30 -8.14 2.44
C GLN A 49 13.38 -9.61 2.88
N GLU A 50 12.26 -10.20 3.27
CA GLU A 50 12.18 -11.62 3.64
C GLU A 50 12.54 -12.52 2.46
N TYR A 51 12.00 -12.24 1.27
CA TYR A 51 12.37 -12.94 0.04
C TYR A 51 13.87 -12.82 -0.27
N LEU A 52 14.45 -11.62 -0.23
CA LEU A 52 15.88 -11.41 -0.52
C LEU A 52 16.77 -12.15 0.48
N LYS A 53 16.39 -12.16 1.77
CA LYS A 53 17.09 -12.90 2.81
C LYS A 53 17.06 -14.40 2.53
N ALA A 54 15.88 -14.97 2.32
CA ALA A 54 15.73 -16.40 2.02
C ALA A 54 16.46 -16.81 0.73
N LYS A 55 16.53 -15.91 -0.26
CA LYS A 55 17.33 -16.09 -1.49
C LYS A 55 18.82 -16.16 -1.19
N SER A 56 19.33 -15.26 -0.35
CA SER A 56 20.73 -15.25 0.05
C SER A 56 21.13 -16.45 0.89
N GLU A 57 20.20 -16.97 1.70
CA GLU A 57 20.38 -18.17 2.53
C GLU A 57 20.20 -19.47 1.74
N GLY A 58 19.73 -19.40 0.49
CA GLY A 58 19.46 -20.55 -0.37
C GLY A 58 18.29 -21.41 0.11
N THR A 59 17.39 -20.86 0.93
CA THR A 59 16.25 -21.57 1.53
C THR A 59 14.98 -21.46 0.70
N LEU A 60 14.98 -20.64 -0.35
CA LEU A 60 13.85 -20.50 -1.28
C LEU A 60 13.72 -21.70 -2.20
N ASN A 61 12.49 -22.21 -2.29
CA ASN A 61 12.09 -23.09 -3.38
C ASN A 61 11.63 -22.24 -4.58
N LEU A 62 12.42 -22.24 -5.65
CA LEU A 62 12.11 -21.50 -6.87
C LEU A 62 11.69 -22.47 -7.96
N ILE A 63 10.53 -22.23 -8.56
CA ILE A 63 10.02 -23.02 -9.69
C ILE A 63 10.19 -22.23 -11.00
N PRO A 64 10.41 -22.92 -12.14
CA PRO A 64 10.35 -22.28 -13.45
C PRO A 64 8.98 -21.67 -13.75
N PHE A 65 8.95 -20.69 -14.65
CA PHE A 65 7.71 -20.02 -15.03
C PHE A 65 6.68 -20.98 -15.64
N GLU A 66 7.10 -21.96 -16.45
CA GLU A 66 6.17 -22.93 -17.04
C GLU A 66 5.49 -23.84 -16.01
N GLU A 67 6.13 -24.06 -14.86
CA GLU A 67 5.55 -24.82 -13.75
C GLU A 67 4.59 -23.95 -12.93
N ALA A 68 4.96 -22.69 -12.68
CA ALA A 68 4.11 -21.74 -11.95
C ALA A 68 2.76 -21.50 -12.65
N ILE A 69 2.74 -21.37 -13.98
CA ILE A 69 1.48 -21.19 -14.75
C ILE A 69 0.52 -22.35 -14.55
N LYS A 70 1.03 -23.59 -14.52
CA LYS A 70 0.21 -24.78 -14.29
C LYS A 70 -0.40 -24.81 -12.89
N GLU A 71 0.31 -24.27 -11.90
CA GLU A 71 -0.15 -24.20 -10.52
C GLU A 71 -1.21 -23.09 -10.32
N TRP A 72 -1.05 -21.95 -10.99
CA TRP A 72 -1.93 -20.80 -10.83
C TRP A 72 -3.24 -20.87 -11.63
N ASP A 73 -3.44 -21.94 -12.42
CA ASP A 73 -4.62 -22.14 -13.27
C ASP A 73 -4.90 -20.95 -14.20
N ILE A 74 -3.83 -20.36 -14.74
CA ILE A 74 -3.91 -19.25 -15.69
C ILE A 74 -3.77 -19.84 -17.10
N GLU A 75 -4.86 -19.86 -17.87
CA GLU A 75 -4.87 -20.26 -19.30
C GLU A 75 -4.06 -19.30 -20.19
#